data_AF-A0A1V5PND3-F1
#
_entry.id   AF-A0A1V5PND3-F1
#
_cell.length_a   1.000
_cell.length_b   1.000
_cell.length_c   1.000
_cell.angle_alpha   90.00
_cell.angle_beta   90.00
_cell.angle_gamma   90.00
#
_symmetry.space_group_name_H-M   'P 1'
#
loop_
_entity.id
_entity.type
_entity.pdbx_description
1 polymer ?
#
loop_
_entity_poly.entity_id
_entity_poly.type
_entity_poly.pdbx_seq_one_letter_code
_entity_poly.pdbx_strand_id
1 'polypeptide(L)'
;MHADTPFTKLIKELMSDDEYRKLQIALILRPEQGTLTRKSGGLRKIRWAMKGTGKKGGIRLIYYWDKANETFYMLFIYPKTRVFLIKKFRK
;
A
#
# COMPACT_ATOMS: atom_id res chain seq x y z
N MET A 1 8.16 -7.15 -20.29
CA MET A 1 6.74 -6.76 -20.09
C MET A 1 6.67 -5.56 -19.16
N HIS A 2 6.88 -4.36 -19.69
CA HIS A 2 6.75 -3.12 -18.91
C HIS A 2 5.27 -2.76 -18.83
N ALA A 3 4.53 -3.43 -17.95
CA ALA A 3 3.20 -2.99 -17.61
C ALA A 3 3.35 -1.69 -16.82
N ASP A 4 3.25 -0.59 -17.56
CA ASP A 4 3.30 0.78 -17.07
C ASP A 4 1.96 1.11 -16.37
N THR A 5 1.60 0.26 -15.40
CA THR A 5 0.33 0.36 -14.68
C THR A 5 0.33 1.66 -13.87
N PRO A 6 -0.85 2.28 -13.67
CA PRO A 6 -0.96 3.47 -12.83
C PRO A 6 -0.32 3.29 -11.45
N PHE A 7 -0.35 2.08 -10.89
CA PHE A 7 0.28 1.77 -9.62
C PHE A 7 1.81 1.83 -9.69
N THR A 8 2.42 1.23 -10.72
CA THR A 8 3.89 1.23 -10.89
C THR A 8 4.44 2.65 -11.02
N LYS A 9 3.73 3.54 -11.74
CA LYS A 9 4.09 4.96 -11.86
C LYS A 9 4.05 5.66 -10.51
N LEU A 10 2.95 5.51 -9.78
CA LEU A 10 2.79 6.12 -8.45
C LEU A 10 3.84 5.64 -7.45
N ILE A 11 4.24 4.36 -7.48
CA ILE A 11 5.31 3.86 -6.60
C ILE A 11 6.62 4.58 -6.87
N LYS A 12 7.02 4.68 -8.13
CA LYS A 12 8.27 5.36 -8.53
C LYS A 12 8.27 6.85 -8.19
N GLU A 13 7.12 7.51 -8.25
CA GLU A 13 6.97 8.92 -7.86
C GLU A 13 7.02 9.12 -6.34
N LEU A 14 6.55 8.14 -5.56
CA LEU A 14 6.38 8.29 -4.12
C LEU A 14 7.58 7.78 -3.32
N MET A 15 8.35 6.81 -3.82
CA MET A 15 9.46 6.21 -3.09
C MET A 15 10.51 5.60 -4.03
N SER A 16 11.75 5.47 -3.53
CA SER A 16 12.80 4.77 -4.27
C SER A 16 12.57 3.26 -4.29
N ASP A 17 13.22 2.57 -5.23
CA ASP A 17 13.15 1.11 -5.34
C ASP A 17 13.61 0.40 -4.05
N ASP A 18 14.64 0.93 -3.37
CA ASP A 18 15.11 0.40 -2.08
C ASP A 18 14.05 0.51 -0.98
N GLU A 19 13.35 1.64 -0.92
CA GLU A 19 12.30 1.85 0.07
C GLU A 19 11.09 0.97 -0.24
N TYR A 20 10.76 0.79 -1.52
CA TYR A 20 9.72 -0.12 -1.95
C TYR A 20 10.07 -1.58 -1.61
N ARG A 21 11.32 -1.99 -1.80
CA ARG A 21 11.83 -3.30 -1.39
C ARG A 21 11.68 -3.53 0.12
N LYS A 22 12.00 -2.53 0.96
CA LYS A 22 11.79 -2.62 2.41
C LYS A 22 10.31 -2.79 2.77
N LEU A 23 9.43 -2.06 2.10
CA LEU A 23 7.98 -2.21 2.29
C LEU A 23 7.51 -3.64 1.92
N GLN A 24 7.99 -4.17 0.80
CA GLN A 24 7.69 -5.55 0.37
C GLN A 24 8.17 -6.57 1.40
N ILE A 25 9.42 -6.47 1.86
CA ILE A 25 9.99 -7.36 2.89
C ILE A 25 9.17 -7.28 4.17
N ALA A 26 8.79 -6.07 4.61
CA ALA A 26 7.97 -5.91 5.80
C ALA A 26 6.60 -6.60 5.65
N LEU A 27 5.97 -6.50 4.47
CA LEU A 27 4.71 -7.19 4.19
C LEU A 27 4.87 -8.71 4.19
N ILE A 28 5.93 -9.24 3.60
CA ILE A 28 6.22 -10.68 3.59
C ILE A 28 6.41 -11.19 5.03
N LEU A 29 7.20 -10.48 5.84
CA LEU A 29 7.48 -10.88 7.23
C LEU A 29 6.26 -10.74 8.14
N ARG A 30 5.40 -9.75 7.90
CA ARG A 30 4.20 -9.49 8.70
C ARG A 30 3.01 -9.14 7.81
N PRO A 31 2.40 -10.13 7.15
CA PRO A 31 1.32 -9.90 6.18
C PRO A 31 0.09 -9.21 6.78
N GLU A 32 -0.12 -9.34 8.10
CA GLU A 32 -1.28 -8.79 8.81
C GLU A 32 -1.04 -7.40 9.43
N GLN A 33 0.15 -6.81 9.28
CA GLN A 33 0.50 -5.54 9.92
C GLN A 33 -0.38 -4.36 9.48
N GLY A 34 -0.99 -4.45 8.29
CA GLY A 34 -2.00 -3.50 7.85
C GLY A 34 -3.31 -3.68 8.60
N THR A 35 -3.89 -2.57 9.07
CA THR A 35 -5.20 -2.58 9.73
C THR A 35 -6.26 -3.10 8.76
N LEU A 36 -6.98 -4.14 9.17
CA LEU A 36 -8.11 -4.68 8.42
C LEU A 36 -9.21 -3.62 8.32
N THR A 37 -9.62 -3.31 7.09
CA THR A 37 -10.77 -2.44 6.86
C THR A 37 -12.02 -3.28 7.01
N ARG A 38 -12.86 -2.95 8.00
CA ARG A 38 -14.10 -3.69 8.25
C ARG A 38 -15.02 -3.61 7.04
N LYS A 39 -15.66 -4.74 6.70
CA LYS A 39 -16.63 -4.85 5.59
C LYS A 39 -16.05 -4.55 4.20
N SER A 40 -14.73 -4.69 4.00
CA SER A 40 -14.08 -4.54 2.69
C SER A 40 -13.64 -5.87 2.07
N GLY A 41 -14.10 -7.02 2.59
CA GLY A 41 -13.72 -8.33 2.06
C GLY A 41 -12.25 -8.70 2.24
N GLY A 42 -11.57 -8.16 3.26
CA GLY A 42 -10.17 -8.53 3.56
C GLY A 42 -9.12 -7.46 3.22
N LEU A 43 -9.51 -6.32 2.64
CA LEU A 43 -8.55 -5.23 2.39
C LEU A 43 -7.89 -4.72 3.68
N ARG A 44 -6.59 -4.51 3.60
CA ARG A 44 -5.75 -4.01 4.69
C ARG A 44 -5.12 -2.68 4.29
N LYS A 45 -4.90 -1.83 5.29
CA LYS A 45 -4.26 -0.52 5.12
C LYS A 45 -3.03 -0.42 6.01
N ILE A 46 -1.87 -0.26 5.40
CA ILE A 46 -0.61 0.00 6.12
C ILE A 46 -0.24 1.48 6.03
N ARG A 47 0.26 2.02 7.14
CA ARG A 47 0.88 3.34 7.21
C ARG A 47 2.39 3.13 7.19
N TRP A 48 3.05 3.52 6.10
CA TRP A 48 4.49 3.36 5.95
C TRP A 48 5.18 4.71 6.14
N ALA A 49 6.21 4.75 6.97
CA ALA A 49 7.03 5.94 7.19
C ALA A 49 8.32 5.79 6.39
N MET A 50 8.61 6.72 5.49
CA MET A 50 9.88 6.73 4.76
C MET A 50 10.93 7.52 5.56
N LYS A 51 12.16 7.01 5.58
CA LYS A 51 13.28 7.63 6.31
C LYS A 51 13.77 8.87 5.54
N GLY A 52 14.13 9.95 6.25
CA GLY A 52 14.74 11.16 5.65
C GLY A 52 13.77 12.10 4.93
N THR A 53 12.52 11.71 4.74
CA THR A 53 11.48 12.57 4.20
C THR A 53 10.81 13.34 5.34
N GLY A 54 10.77 14.69 5.28
CA GLY A 54 10.23 15.56 6.34
C GLY A 54 8.74 15.35 6.68
N LYS A 55 8.02 16.36 7.19
CA LYS A 55 6.62 16.23 7.67
C LYS A 55 5.63 15.53 6.71
N LYS A 56 5.92 15.45 5.40
CA LYS A 56 5.10 14.81 4.34
C LYS A 56 5.50 13.37 3.97
N GLY A 57 6.54 12.81 4.57
CA GLY A 57 7.24 11.60 4.13
C GLY A 57 6.57 10.23 4.31
N GLY A 58 5.34 10.17 4.80
CA GLY A 58 4.64 8.90 4.96
C GLY A 58 3.81 8.56 3.73
N ILE A 59 3.61 7.27 3.45
CA ILE A 59 2.61 6.78 2.48
C ILE A 59 1.59 5.88 3.16
N ARG A 60 0.45 5.72 2.51
CA ARG A 60 -0.57 4.73 2.88
C ARG A 60 -0.76 3.80 1.69
N LEU A 61 -0.58 2.51 1.94
CA LEU A 61 -0.82 1.45 0.96
C LEU A 61 -2.06 0.66 1.39
N ILE A 62 -2.95 0.42 0.43
CA ILE A 62 -4.08 -0.51 0.54
C ILE A 62 -3.71 -1.76 -0.24
N TYR A 63 -3.79 -2.91 0.42
CA TYR A 63 -3.47 -4.21 -0.16
C TYR A 63 -4.47 -5.28 0.25
N TYR A 64 -4.51 -6.37 -0.50
CA TYR A 64 -5.13 -7.63 -0.12
C TYR A 64 -4.04 -8.70 -0.01
N TRP A 65 -4.11 -9.53 1.02
CA TRP A 65 -3.25 -10.68 1.18
C TRP A 65 -4.08 -11.94 0.98
N ASP A 66 -3.84 -12.62 -0.13
CA ASP A 66 -4.39 -13.93 -0.39
C ASP A 66 -3.55 -14.97 0.34
N LYS A 67 -4.08 -15.47 1.46
CA LYS A 67 -3.37 -16.43 2.31
C LYS A 67 -3.15 -17.77 1.61
N ALA A 68 -4.08 -18.20 0.76
CA ALA A 68 -4.02 -19.51 0.14
C ALA A 68 -2.91 -19.59 -0.92
N ASN A 69 -2.73 -18.48 -1.66
CA ASN A 69 -1.73 -18.38 -2.73
C ASN A 69 -0.49 -17.58 -2.30
N GLU A 70 -0.36 -17.24 -1.01
CA GLU A 70 0.71 -16.40 -0.44
C GLU A 70 1.01 -15.11 -1.25
N THR A 71 -0.03 -14.56 -1.89
CA THR A 71 0.12 -13.49 -2.87
C THR A 71 -0.40 -12.17 -2.33
N PHE A 72 0.36 -11.10 -2.54
CA PHE A 72 -0.05 -9.73 -2.22
C PHE A 72 -0.56 -9.01 -3.46
N TYR A 73 -1.78 -8.49 -3.36
CA TYR A 73 -2.35 -7.60 -4.35
C TYR A 73 -2.27 -6.17 -3.83
N MET A 74 -1.40 -5.37 -4.44
CA MET A 74 -1.24 -3.96 -4.10
C MET A 74 -2.20 -3.11 -4.94
N LEU A 75 -3.14 -2.44 -4.27
CA LEU A 75 -4.28 -1.82 -4.97
C LEU A 75 -4.10 -0.31 -5.12
N PHE A 76 -3.73 0.36 -4.03
CA PHE A 76 -3.64 1.82 -4.01
C PHE A 76 -2.54 2.30 -3.08
N ILE A 77 -1.75 3.28 -3.55
CA ILE A 77 -0.77 4.00 -2.75
C ILE A 77 -1.01 5.50 -2.86
N TYR A 78 -0.86 6.23 -1.74
CA TYR A 78 -0.97 7.69 -1.71
C TYR A 78 -0.18 8.29 -0.54
N PRO A 79 0.27 9.56 -0.66
CA PRO A 79 1.01 10.23 0.40
C PRO A 79 0.15 10.52 1.62
N LYS A 80 0.79 10.63 2.79
CA LYS A 80 0.14 10.90 4.08
C LYS A 80 -0.75 12.14 4.06
N THR A 81 -0.36 13.16 3.31
CA THR A 81 -1.04 14.45 3.19
C THR A 81 -2.30 14.40 2.34
N ARG A 82 -2.49 13.36 1.52
CA ARG A 82 -3.69 13.18 0.71
C ARG A 82 -4.69 12.33 1.49
N VAL A 83 -5.90 12.85 1.67
CA VAL A 83 -7.02 12.09 2.23
C VAL A 83 -7.65 11.29 1.10
N PHE A 84 -7.57 9.97 1.19
CA PHE A 84 -8.33 9.08 0.32
C PHE A 84 -9.58 8.62 1.07
N LEU A 85 -10.73 9.16 0.67
CA LEU A 85 -12.03 8.64 1.08
C LEU A 85 -12.32 7.39 0.25
N ILE A 86 -12.28 6.22 0.90
CA ILE A 86 -12.88 5.02 0.33
C ILE A 86 -14.39 5.26 0.36
N LYS A 87 -14.94 5.75 -0.75
CA LYS A 87 -16.39 5.95 -0.89
C LYS A 87 -17.05 4.57 -0.88
N LYS A 88 -17.89 4.32 0.12
CA LYS A 88 -18.80 3.18 0.11
C LYS A 88 -19.93 3.52 -0.86
N PHE A 89 -20.00 2.79 -1.95
CA PHE A 89 -21.23 2.70 -2.73
C PHE A 89 -22.07 1.56 -2.15
N ARG A 90 -23.28 1.87 -1.68
CA ARG A 90 -24.35 0.89 -1.52
C ARG A 90 -25.10 0.85 -2.86
N LYS A 91 -25.47 -0.35 -3.31
CA LYS A 91 -26.61 -0.48 -4.22
C LYS A 91 -27.88 -0.03 -3.49
#